data_AF-A0A496W9H3-F1
#
_entry.id   AF-A0A496W9H3-F1
#
_cell.length_a   1.000
_cell.length_b   1.000
_cell.length_c   1.000
_cell.angle_alpha   90.00
_cell.angle_beta   90.00
_cell.angle_gamma   90.00
#
_symmetry.space_group_name_H-M   'P 1'
#
loop_
_entity.id
_entity.type
_entity.pdbx_description
1 polymer ?
#
loop_
_entity_poly.entity_id
_entity_poly.type
_entity_poly.pdbx_seq_one_letter_code
_entity_poly.pdbx_strand_id
1 'polypeptide(L)'
;MKYLIKLIQKFNRQICKLFRNDIFLFFVVVSFVASLLLVLPRTYRINDNVAILFKAEQGFISEFTSFFYMKLLHILYQMSNDMPWYGLTLYFVHILSLFIFVRSLARIKNFDTFFIPFLIVYFYFYSFFILQVDYTSTSIMVGANSLFAFLVLLSSRKVSIFYVLGLGLLFSLSFSIRMQSAYAVLVYGLPIIGLFLIYQYQKTKYFVIFFMPFLLLLIGDNLARTHLTSPEYQQYHEFNNLRGNLHGYPIIEANRNNNKILAKNNWTKNDYDSFANWVIFFDERKYNTNTLGNIFKYSVLEKENKIQKYFDLYFYRLKRLIKHHIQWSVFLILFIAMLIVFKFYWFIVSIIFCYLFYAISFSVYMDIFYRFPDRIAFPILLMCASFIILLIFHLLPPKFSTKNTNHRIFVATFIFSVLWFLFNIGIYQNLSPNTAFQLSLNKLQSLYKEKIFFFVHPAFGLKLENLDPLKKYHLNFEMIPNGTGTFSPRFYNSLEKLGIKTGYEIIPVLINNPNAYIIAPSKKNDFLTLFLNYIMANYQIKCKVVLIDQLANGSVILKLKPK
;
A
#
# COMPACT_ATOMS: atom_id res chain seq x y z
N MET A 1 -13.51 10.25 42.58
CA MET A 1 -12.55 9.56 41.67
C MET A 1 -12.53 8.02 41.76
N LYS A 2 -12.35 7.37 42.94
CA LYS A 2 -12.35 5.89 43.04
C LYS A 2 -13.66 5.24 42.56
N TYR A 3 -14.80 5.83 42.88
CA TYR A 3 -16.13 5.35 42.46
C TYR A 3 -16.31 5.42 40.93
N LEU A 4 -15.99 6.57 40.32
CA LEU A 4 -16.06 6.78 38.87
C LEU A 4 -15.24 5.73 38.09
N ILE A 5 -14.05 5.37 38.57
CA ILE A 5 -13.21 4.35 37.91
C ILE A 5 -13.83 2.96 37.98
N LYS A 6 -14.39 2.58 39.14
CA LYS A 6 -15.11 1.30 39.27
C LYS A 6 -16.32 1.26 38.33
N LEU A 7 -17.02 2.39 38.16
CA LEU A 7 -18.14 2.52 37.24
C LEU A 7 -17.69 2.34 35.78
N ILE A 8 -16.64 3.04 35.34
CA ILE A 8 -16.04 2.91 34.00
C ILE A 8 -15.58 1.47 33.74
N GLN A 9 -14.94 0.82 34.71
CA GLN A 9 -14.51 -0.57 34.60
C GLN A 9 -15.68 -1.53 34.45
N LYS A 10 -16.75 -1.34 35.24
CA LYS A 10 -17.97 -2.15 35.16
C LYS A 10 -18.66 -1.95 33.80
N PHE A 11 -18.74 -0.70 33.34
CA PHE A 11 -19.27 -0.36 32.02
C PHE A 11 -18.45 -1.03 30.90
N ASN A 12 -17.13 -0.86 30.88
CA ASN A 12 -16.27 -1.48 29.86
C ASN A 12 -16.40 -3.00 29.83
N ARG A 13 -16.52 -3.66 30.99
CA ARG A 13 -16.78 -5.11 31.07
C ARG A 13 -18.14 -5.51 30.49
N GLN A 14 -19.19 -4.72 30.75
CA GLN A 14 -20.52 -4.97 30.17
C GLN A 14 -20.50 -4.79 28.66
N ILE A 15 -19.88 -3.72 28.15
CA ILE A 15 -19.75 -3.51 26.71
C ILE A 15 -18.89 -4.61 26.06
N CYS A 16 -17.75 -4.99 26.65
CA CYS A 16 -16.92 -6.08 26.14
C CYS A 16 -17.73 -7.39 26.00
N LYS A 17 -18.64 -7.69 26.94
CA LYS A 17 -19.56 -8.83 26.82
C LYS A 17 -20.55 -8.70 25.65
N LEU A 18 -21.08 -7.51 25.38
CA LEU A 18 -21.93 -7.27 24.21
C LEU A 18 -21.17 -7.51 22.90
N PHE A 19 -19.90 -7.08 22.83
CA PHE A 19 -19.03 -7.30 21.67
C PHE A 19 -18.64 -8.77 21.45
N ARG A 20 -19.00 -9.70 22.36
CA ARG A 20 -18.90 -11.15 22.13
C ARG A 20 -20.09 -11.71 21.35
N ASN A 21 -21.18 -10.94 21.20
CA ASN A 21 -22.27 -11.27 20.30
C ASN A 21 -21.87 -10.90 18.87
N ASP A 22 -21.77 -11.90 18.00
CA ASP A 22 -21.28 -11.74 16.63
C ASP A 22 -22.17 -10.81 15.79
N ILE A 23 -23.50 -10.83 15.98
CA ILE A 23 -24.44 -10.00 15.22
C ILE A 23 -24.28 -8.53 15.60
N PHE A 24 -24.27 -8.24 16.91
CA PHE A 24 -24.09 -6.88 17.41
C PHE A 24 -22.74 -6.30 16.96
N LEU A 25 -21.67 -7.10 17.08
CA LEU A 25 -20.34 -6.68 16.64
C LEU A 25 -20.30 -6.38 15.13
N PHE A 26 -20.87 -7.26 14.31
CA PHE A 26 -20.90 -7.06 12.87
C PHE A 26 -21.64 -5.77 12.51
N PHE A 27 -22.79 -5.52 13.15
CA PHE A 27 -23.54 -4.27 12.98
C PHE A 27 -22.72 -3.03 13.36
N VAL A 28 -21.98 -3.06 14.48
CA VAL A 28 -21.12 -1.94 14.91
C VAL A 28 -20.01 -1.68 13.88
N VAL A 29 -19.34 -2.72 13.39
CA VAL A 29 -18.26 -2.56 12.41
C VAL A 29 -18.78 -2.02 11.08
N VAL A 30 -19.90 -2.56 10.58
CA VAL A 30 -20.54 -2.07 9.34
C VAL A 30 -20.99 -0.61 9.51
N SER A 31 -21.63 -0.27 10.63
CA SER A 31 -22.07 1.10 10.92
C SER A 31 -20.91 2.07 11.01
N PHE A 32 -19.79 1.65 11.62
CA PHE A 32 -18.57 2.44 11.70
C PHE A 32 -18.00 2.73 10.29
N VAL A 33 -17.84 1.71 9.45
CA VAL A 33 -17.33 1.91 8.08
C VAL A 33 -18.31 2.74 7.25
N ALA A 34 -19.62 2.43 7.29
CA ALA A 34 -20.63 3.16 6.55
C ALA A 34 -20.70 4.65 6.95
N SER A 35 -20.67 4.96 8.25
CA SER A 35 -20.70 6.35 8.73
C SER A 35 -19.50 7.16 8.26
N LEU A 36 -18.29 6.57 8.27
CA LEU A 36 -17.10 7.22 7.72
C LEU A 36 -17.27 7.49 6.22
N LEU A 37 -17.72 6.50 5.45
CA LEU A 37 -17.85 6.61 4.00
C LEU A 37 -18.97 7.58 3.59
N LEU A 38 -20.02 7.74 4.39
CA LEU A 38 -21.11 8.68 4.13
C LEU A 38 -20.76 10.14 4.47
N VAL A 39 -19.99 10.35 5.54
CA VAL A 39 -19.73 11.70 6.08
C VAL A 39 -18.45 12.32 5.52
N LEU A 40 -17.41 11.51 5.27
CA LEU A 40 -16.08 12.01 4.95
C LEU A 40 -15.69 11.72 3.49
N PRO A 41 -14.85 12.60 2.89
CA PRO A 41 -14.31 12.35 1.57
C PRO A 41 -13.40 11.12 1.59
N ARG A 42 -13.53 10.31 0.55
CA ARG A 42 -12.83 9.04 0.37
C ARG A 42 -12.11 9.04 -0.97
N THR A 43 -10.89 8.53 -0.99
CA THR A 43 -10.03 8.46 -2.17
C THR A 43 -9.21 7.17 -2.15
N TYR A 44 -8.55 6.86 -3.25
CA TYR A 44 -7.44 5.93 -3.22
C TYR A 44 -6.20 6.60 -2.66
N ARG A 45 -5.33 5.85 -1.98
CA ARG A 45 -4.06 6.40 -1.47
C ARG A 45 -3.00 6.58 -2.56
N ILE A 46 -3.04 5.74 -3.60
CA ILE A 46 -2.07 5.71 -4.70
C ILE A 46 -2.72 5.38 -6.03
N ASN A 47 -2.14 5.90 -7.11
CA ASN A 47 -2.63 5.71 -8.48
C ASN A 47 -2.60 4.24 -8.94
N ASP A 48 -1.77 3.39 -8.34
CA ASP A 48 -1.71 1.96 -8.66
C ASP A 48 -3.08 1.27 -8.45
N ASN A 49 -3.90 1.74 -7.49
CA ASN A 49 -5.27 1.24 -7.29
C ASN A 49 -6.12 1.44 -8.54
N VAL A 50 -6.02 2.63 -9.15
CA VAL A 50 -6.75 2.97 -10.37
C VAL A 50 -6.22 2.17 -11.57
N ALA A 51 -4.91 1.91 -11.61
CA ALA A 51 -4.33 1.03 -12.61
C ALA A 51 -4.89 -0.40 -12.52
N ILE A 52 -5.05 -0.95 -11.30
CA ILE A 52 -5.66 -2.26 -11.05
C ILE A 52 -7.14 -2.25 -11.46
N LEU A 53 -7.90 -1.22 -11.07
CA LEU A 53 -9.29 -1.01 -11.46
C LEU A 53 -9.47 -1.15 -12.98
N PHE A 54 -8.75 -0.33 -13.74
CA PHE A 54 -8.88 -0.33 -15.19
C PHE A 54 -8.37 -1.62 -15.85
N LYS A 55 -7.36 -2.28 -15.28
CA LYS A 55 -6.91 -3.61 -15.75
C LYS A 55 -8.02 -4.65 -15.56
N ALA A 56 -8.68 -4.65 -14.40
CA ALA A 56 -9.75 -5.58 -14.09
C ALA A 56 -10.98 -5.40 -15.00
N GLU A 57 -11.37 -4.16 -15.27
CA GLU A 57 -12.48 -3.85 -16.20
C GLU A 57 -12.24 -4.43 -17.60
N GLN A 58 -10.98 -4.37 -18.07
CA GLN A 58 -10.59 -4.84 -19.39
C GLN A 58 -10.13 -6.31 -19.42
N GLY A 59 -10.19 -7.03 -18.30
CA GLY A 59 -9.81 -8.44 -18.20
C GLY A 59 -8.29 -8.71 -18.20
N PHE A 60 -7.48 -7.67 -18.03
CA PHE A 60 -6.04 -7.77 -17.93
C PHE A 60 -5.59 -8.19 -16.53
N ILE A 61 -4.56 -9.04 -16.47
CA ILE A 61 -3.93 -9.45 -15.22
C ILE A 61 -2.99 -8.35 -14.72
N SER A 62 -3.01 -8.13 -13.41
CA SER A 62 -2.10 -7.22 -12.71
C SER A 62 -0.92 -7.99 -12.13
N GLU A 63 0.25 -7.35 -12.14
CA GLU A 63 1.48 -7.79 -11.49
C GLU A 63 1.45 -7.65 -9.96
N PHE A 64 0.53 -6.84 -9.43
CA PHE A 64 0.50 -6.45 -8.02
C PHE A 64 -0.39 -7.35 -7.16
N THR A 65 -1.36 -8.00 -7.77
CA THR A 65 -2.43 -8.80 -7.14
C THR A 65 -2.41 -10.21 -7.74
N SER A 66 -3.02 -11.20 -7.09
CA SER A 66 -3.14 -12.56 -7.65
C SER A 66 -3.94 -12.59 -8.96
N PHE A 67 -3.64 -13.58 -9.79
CA PHE A 67 -4.39 -13.94 -10.99
C PHE A 67 -5.86 -14.17 -10.65
N PHE A 68 -6.16 -14.95 -9.62
CA PHE A 68 -7.53 -15.28 -9.22
C PHE A 68 -8.31 -14.06 -8.74
N TYR A 69 -7.67 -13.14 -8.01
CA TYR A 69 -8.32 -11.90 -7.60
C TYR A 69 -8.69 -11.02 -8.80
N MET A 70 -7.79 -10.92 -9.79
CA MET A 70 -8.08 -10.16 -11.02
C MET A 70 -9.18 -10.80 -11.84
N LYS A 71 -9.20 -12.13 -11.96
CA LYS A 71 -10.29 -12.84 -12.64
C LYS A 71 -11.63 -12.66 -11.92
N LEU A 72 -11.65 -12.73 -10.59
CA LEU A 72 -12.84 -12.45 -9.79
C LEU A 72 -13.35 -11.03 -10.04
N LEU A 73 -12.48 -10.01 -9.96
CA LEU A 73 -12.85 -8.63 -10.23
C LEU A 73 -13.39 -8.46 -11.66
N HIS A 74 -12.76 -9.09 -12.65
CA HIS A 74 -13.22 -9.04 -14.03
C HIS A 74 -14.62 -9.64 -14.20
N ILE A 75 -14.87 -10.81 -13.59
CA ILE A 75 -16.21 -11.45 -13.60
C ILE A 75 -17.24 -10.52 -12.98
N LEU A 76 -16.92 -9.88 -11.84
CA LEU A 76 -17.83 -8.93 -11.21
C LEU A 76 -18.16 -7.75 -12.13
N TYR A 77 -17.15 -7.19 -12.83
CA TYR A 77 -17.39 -6.14 -13.82
C TYR A 77 -18.24 -6.62 -15.00
N GLN A 78 -18.02 -7.85 -15.49
CA GLN A 78 -18.89 -8.45 -16.53
C GLN A 78 -20.35 -8.59 -16.08
N MET A 79 -20.60 -8.89 -14.80
CA MET A 79 -21.95 -8.98 -14.25
C MET A 79 -22.63 -7.61 -14.13
N SER A 80 -21.87 -6.56 -13.79
CA SER A 80 -22.38 -5.20 -13.68
C SER A 80 -21.25 -4.18 -13.83
N ASN A 81 -21.17 -3.54 -15.01
CA ASN A 81 -20.13 -2.56 -15.33
C ASN A 81 -20.26 -1.24 -14.55
N ASP A 82 -21.46 -0.92 -14.05
CA ASP A 82 -21.76 0.34 -13.35
C ASP A 82 -21.39 0.31 -11.87
N MET A 83 -21.13 -0.88 -11.32
CA MET A 83 -20.79 -1.05 -9.90
C MET A 83 -19.28 -0.92 -9.69
N PRO A 84 -18.81 -0.14 -8.71
CA PRO A 84 -17.39 0.05 -8.42
C PRO A 84 -16.80 -1.12 -7.63
N TRP A 85 -16.86 -2.34 -8.21
CA TRP A 85 -16.53 -3.60 -7.54
C TRP A 85 -15.16 -3.60 -6.87
N TYR A 86 -14.15 -2.98 -7.48
CA TYR A 86 -12.83 -2.92 -6.88
C TYR A 86 -12.82 -2.19 -5.54
N GLY A 87 -13.38 -0.97 -5.46
CA GLY A 87 -13.48 -0.26 -4.18
C GLY A 87 -14.37 -0.99 -3.18
N LEU A 88 -15.50 -1.54 -3.62
CA LEU A 88 -16.41 -2.33 -2.77
C LEU A 88 -15.72 -3.55 -2.15
N THR A 89 -14.93 -4.30 -2.94
CA THR A 89 -14.20 -5.47 -2.41
C THR A 89 -13.16 -5.08 -1.37
N LEU A 90 -12.44 -3.97 -1.56
CA LEU A 90 -11.47 -3.48 -0.55
C LEU A 90 -12.18 -3.10 0.75
N TYR A 91 -13.31 -2.41 0.69
CA TYR A 91 -14.10 -2.06 1.87
C TYR A 91 -14.69 -3.29 2.57
N PHE A 92 -15.20 -4.24 1.81
CA PHE A 92 -15.71 -5.49 2.35
C PHE A 92 -14.61 -6.26 3.12
N VAL A 93 -13.40 -6.33 2.56
CA VAL A 93 -12.25 -6.96 3.24
C VAL A 93 -11.87 -6.20 4.51
N HIS A 94 -11.95 -4.87 4.53
CA HIS A 94 -11.76 -4.09 5.74
C HIS A 94 -12.81 -4.38 6.81
N ILE A 95 -14.09 -4.51 6.43
CA ILE A 95 -15.17 -4.89 7.35
C ILE A 95 -14.88 -6.27 7.96
N LEU A 96 -14.52 -7.27 7.15
CA LEU A 96 -14.16 -8.61 7.64
C LEU A 96 -12.93 -8.56 8.56
N SER A 97 -11.89 -7.82 8.17
CA SER A 97 -10.66 -7.62 8.94
C SER A 97 -10.93 -6.98 10.31
N LEU A 98 -11.78 -5.96 10.38
CA LEU A 98 -12.20 -5.32 11.62
C LEU A 98 -13.05 -6.26 12.48
N PHE A 99 -14.02 -6.94 11.87
CA PHE A 99 -14.89 -7.88 12.56
C PHE A 99 -14.10 -8.96 13.29
N ILE A 100 -13.19 -9.66 12.60
CA ILE A 100 -12.38 -10.73 13.23
C ILE A 100 -11.43 -10.18 14.29
N PHE A 101 -10.89 -8.98 14.11
CA PHE A 101 -9.98 -8.36 15.05
C PHE A 101 -10.69 -8.04 16.36
N VAL A 102 -11.79 -7.27 16.29
CA VAL A 102 -12.53 -6.83 17.47
C VAL A 102 -13.15 -8.04 18.19
N ARG A 103 -13.66 -9.02 17.44
CA ARG A 103 -14.13 -10.31 17.99
C ARG A 103 -13.04 -11.00 18.82
N SER A 104 -11.82 -11.05 18.29
CA SER A 104 -10.70 -11.72 18.94
C SER A 104 -10.22 -10.92 20.16
N LEU A 105 -10.15 -9.60 20.03
CA LEU A 105 -9.81 -8.68 21.11
C LEU A 105 -10.76 -8.82 22.31
N ALA A 106 -12.07 -8.90 22.08
CA ALA A 106 -13.09 -9.09 23.13
C ALA A 106 -13.00 -10.44 23.87
N ARG A 107 -12.22 -11.39 23.34
CA ARG A 107 -11.98 -12.72 23.93
C ARG A 107 -10.65 -12.82 24.68
N ILE A 108 -9.81 -11.78 24.64
CA ILE A 108 -8.58 -11.73 25.43
C ILE A 108 -8.93 -11.59 26.90
N LYS A 109 -8.44 -12.52 27.72
CA LYS A 109 -8.67 -12.53 29.17
C LYS A 109 -8.09 -11.26 29.81
N ASN A 110 -8.79 -10.70 30.78
CA ASN A 110 -8.39 -9.51 31.55
C ASN A 110 -8.24 -8.20 30.73
N PHE A 111 -8.56 -8.20 29.44
CA PHE A 111 -8.51 -7.00 28.61
C PHE A 111 -9.77 -6.13 28.70
N ASP A 112 -10.85 -6.66 29.29
CA ASP A 112 -12.17 -6.01 29.38
C ASP A 112 -12.11 -4.56 29.89
N THR A 113 -11.20 -4.24 30.82
CA THR A 113 -11.04 -2.88 31.38
C THR A 113 -10.54 -1.87 30.34
N PHE A 114 -9.70 -2.31 29.41
CA PHE A 114 -9.03 -1.48 28.40
C PHE A 114 -9.70 -1.53 27.04
N PHE A 115 -10.72 -2.38 26.89
CA PHE A 115 -11.35 -2.69 25.61
C PHE A 115 -11.85 -1.44 24.89
N ILE A 116 -12.68 -0.60 25.53
CA ILE A 116 -13.28 0.58 24.89
C ILE A 116 -12.26 1.67 24.56
N PRO A 117 -11.39 2.12 25.49
CA PRO A 117 -10.37 3.09 25.16
C PRO A 117 -9.50 2.62 24.00
N PHE A 118 -9.05 1.36 24.01
CA PHE A 118 -8.25 0.82 22.92
C PHE A 118 -9.02 0.76 21.60
N LEU A 119 -10.28 0.33 21.63
CA LEU A 119 -11.12 0.23 20.44
C LEU A 119 -11.32 1.60 19.76
N ILE A 120 -11.52 2.68 20.55
CA ILE A 120 -11.64 4.04 20.03
C ILE A 120 -10.36 4.45 19.29
N VAL A 121 -9.19 4.19 19.89
CA VAL A 121 -7.89 4.49 19.26
C VAL A 121 -7.70 3.68 17.99
N TYR A 122 -8.00 2.39 18.07
CA TYR A 122 -7.85 1.48 16.96
C TYR A 122 -8.75 1.89 15.79
N PHE A 123 -10.03 2.15 16.04
CA PHE A 123 -10.98 2.62 15.03
C PHE A 123 -10.55 3.96 14.44
N TYR A 124 -10.09 4.89 15.25
CA TYR A 124 -9.57 6.14 14.73
C TYR A 124 -8.39 5.90 13.77
N PHE A 125 -7.38 5.15 14.19
CA PHE A 125 -6.21 4.90 13.34
C PHE A 125 -6.60 4.13 12.07
N TYR A 126 -7.50 3.16 12.21
CA TYR A 126 -8.01 2.37 11.10
C TYR A 126 -8.86 3.21 10.13
N SER A 127 -9.53 4.28 10.60
CA SER A 127 -10.31 5.18 9.74
C SER A 127 -9.47 5.78 8.61
N PHE A 128 -8.17 6.01 8.84
CA PHE A 128 -7.25 6.46 7.81
C PHE A 128 -7.17 5.49 6.63
N PHE A 129 -7.16 4.17 6.89
CA PHE A 129 -7.15 3.14 5.86
C PHE A 129 -8.50 2.97 5.14
N ILE A 130 -9.60 3.38 5.79
CA ILE A 130 -10.93 3.41 5.16
C ILE A 130 -11.06 4.62 4.24
N LEU A 131 -10.64 5.81 4.70
CA LEU A 131 -10.79 7.04 3.93
C LEU A 131 -9.81 7.14 2.76
N GLN A 132 -8.58 6.64 2.94
CA GLN A 132 -7.58 6.51 1.88
C GLN A 132 -7.32 5.03 1.61
N VAL A 133 -8.28 4.40 0.93
CA VAL A 133 -8.24 2.95 0.70
C VAL A 133 -7.08 2.61 -0.24
N ASP A 134 -6.39 1.51 0.09
CA ASP A 134 -5.25 1.04 -0.69
C ASP A 134 -5.12 -0.47 -0.57
N TYR A 135 -4.94 -1.16 -1.70
CA TYR A 135 -4.74 -2.60 -1.72
C TYR A 135 -3.59 -3.07 -0.81
N THR A 136 -2.55 -2.25 -0.60
CA THR A 136 -1.45 -2.56 0.32
C THR A 136 -1.89 -2.62 1.77
N SER A 137 -2.56 -1.56 2.27
CA SER A 137 -3.03 -1.51 3.66
C SER A 137 -4.16 -2.50 3.89
N THR A 138 -5.10 -2.64 2.95
CA THR A 138 -6.17 -3.66 3.02
C THR A 138 -5.59 -5.06 3.17
N SER A 139 -4.59 -5.40 2.33
CA SER A 139 -3.90 -6.69 2.39
C SER A 139 -3.17 -6.91 3.72
N ILE A 140 -2.40 -5.93 4.22
CA ILE A 140 -1.70 -6.06 5.50
C ILE A 140 -2.70 -6.21 6.64
N MET A 141 -3.78 -5.43 6.66
CA MET A 141 -4.77 -5.46 7.74
C MET A 141 -5.54 -6.78 7.81
N VAL A 142 -5.99 -7.34 6.68
CA VAL A 142 -6.67 -8.64 6.72
C VAL A 142 -5.71 -9.77 7.12
N GLY A 143 -4.47 -9.76 6.64
CA GLY A 143 -3.44 -10.73 7.03
C GLY A 143 -3.09 -10.64 8.52
N ALA A 144 -2.76 -9.44 8.99
CA ALA A 144 -2.37 -9.18 10.38
C ALA A 144 -3.49 -9.52 11.36
N ASN A 145 -4.72 -9.09 11.07
CA ASN A 145 -5.86 -9.32 11.96
C ASN A 145 -6.32 -10.79 11.93
N SER A 146 -6.16 -11.49 10.81
CA SER A 146 -6.39 -12.93 10.75
C SER A 146 -5.35 -13.70 11.58
N LEU A 147 -4.06 -13.36 11.43
CA LEU A 147 -2.99 -13.94 12.23
C LEU A 147 -3.20 -13.66 13.73
N PHE A 148 -3.56 -12.43 14.10
CA PHE A 148 -3.93 -12.08 15.47
C PHE A 148 -5.07 -12.96 15.99
N ALA A 149 -6.16 -13.07 15.22
CA ALA A 149 -7.32 -13.86 15.59
C ALA A 149 -6.98 -15.35 15.77
N PHE A 150 -6.12 -15.88 14.91
CA PHE A 150 -5.63 -17.25 14.98
C PHE A 150 -4.81 -17.47 16.26
N LEU A 151 -3.89 -16.57 16.59
CA LEU A 151 -3.09 -16.69 17.80
C LEU A 151 -3.94 -16.57 19.08
N VAL A 152 -4.95 -15.69 19.10
CA VAL A 152 -5.92 -15.62 20.20
C VAL A 152 -6.70 -16.94 20.34
N LEU A 153 -7.14 -17.52 19.21
CA LEU A 153 -7.87 -18.78 19.18
C LEU A 153 -7.04 -19.93 19.77
N LEU A 154 -5.73 -19.97 19.50
CA LEU A 154 -4.85 -21.04 19.98
C LEU A 154 -4.80 -21.16 21.51
N SER A 155 -5.13 -20.13 22.28
CA SER A 155 -5.19 -20.29 23.75
C SER A 155 -6.55 -20.76 24.27
N SER A 156 -7.51 -21.00 23.37
CA SER A 156 -8.74 -21.68 23.73
C SER A 156 -8.47 -23.17 23.99
N ARG A 157 -9.22 -23.76 24.94
CA ARG A 157 -9.12 -25.20 25.23
C ARG A 157 -9.59 -26.04 24.05
N LYS A 158 -10.66 -25.62 23.38
CA LYS A 158 -11.20 -26.25 22.17
C LYS A 158 -10.93 -25.34 20.99
N VAL A 159 -10.26 -25.86 19.97
CA VAL A 159 -9.94 -25.15 18.73
C VAL A 159 -10.70 -25.85 17.60
N SER A 160 -11.60 -25.12 16.93
CA SER A 160 -12.34 -25.65 15.78
C SER A 160 -11.48 -25.58 14.51
N ILE A 161 -11.31 -26.71 13.83
CA ILE A 161 -10.57 -26.81 12.57
C ILE A 161 -11.18 -25.90 11.50
N PHE A 162 -12.51 -25.89 11.38
CA PHE A 162 -13.22 -25.04 10.41
C PHE A 162 -12.98 -23.56 10.66
N TYR A 163 -12.89 -23.15 11.93
CA TYR A 163 -12.61 -21.76 12.27
C TYR A 163 -11.16 -21.38 11.96
N VAL A 164 -10.19 -22.29 12.23
CA VAL A 164 -8.79 -22.11 11.81
C VAL A 164 -8.68 -21.99 10.30
N LEU A 165 -9.36 -22.86 9.55
CA LEU A 165 -9.38 -22.84 8.09
C LEU A 165 -9.98 -21.52 7.56
N GLY A 166 -11.10 -21.05 8.14
CA GLY A 166 -11.70 -19.77 7.80
C GLY A 166 -10.75 -18.59 8.01
N LEU A 167 -10.00 -18.58 9.12
CA LEU A 167 -8.95 -17.58 9.35
C LEU A 167 -7.81 -17.73 8.33
N GLY A 168 -7.39 -18.96 8.01
CA GLY A 168 -6.38 -19.22 6.96
C GLY A 168 -6.81 -18.71 5.57
N LEU A 169 -8.09 -18.84 5.22
CA LEU A 169 -8.65 -18.26 4.00
C LEU A 169 -8.61 -16.73 4.01
N LEU A 170 -8.98 -16.09 5.13
CA LEU A 170 -8.86 -14.64 5.29
C LEU A 170 -7.41 -14.16 5.24
N PHE A 171 -6.47 -14.93 5.79
CA PHE A 171 -5.04 -14.66 5.66
C PHE A 171 -4.61 -14.76 4.19
N SER A 172 -5.11 -15.75 3.46
CA SER A 172 -4.82 -15.93 2.04
C SER A 172 -5.35 -14.78 1.17
N LEU A 173 -6.42 -14.09 1.58
CA LEU A 173 -6.86 -12.85 0.92
C LEU A 173 -5.79 -11.75 0.97
N SER A 174 -4.96 -11.71 2.02
CA SER A 174 -3.81 -10.80 2.08
C SER A 174 -2.90 -11.02 0.87
N PHE A 175 -2.52 -12.26 0.61
CA PHE A 175 -1.72 -12.63 -0.56
C PHE A 175 -2.44 -12.30 -1.87
N SER A 176 -3.73 -12.65 -1.93
CA SER A 176 -4.56 -12.45 -3.12
C SER A 176 -4.63 -10.99 -3.56
N ILE A 177 -4.77 -10.07 -2.60
CA ILE A 177 -4.81 -8.63 -2.86
C ILE A 177 -3.41 -8.08 -3.11
N ARG A 178 -2.40 -8.52 -2.34
CA ARG A 178 -1.01 -8.11 -2.52
C ARG A 178 -0.03 -9.12 -1.93
N MET A 179 0.69 -9.82 -2.80
CA MET A 179 1.67 -10.84 -2.40
C MET A 179 2.72 -10.32 -1.40
N GLN A 180 3.35 -9.17 -1.68
CA GLN A 180 4.43 -8.65 -0.83
C GLN A 180 3.94 -8.22 0.56
N SER A 181 2.66 -7.83 0.68
CA SER A 181 2.05 -7.49 1.96
C SER A 181 1.86 -8.72 2.85
N ALA A 182 1.48 -9.87 2.28
CA ALA A 182 1.40 -11.11 3.04
C ALA A 182 2.77 -11.54 3.58
N TYR A 183 3.83 -11.42 2.78
CA TYR A 183 5.19 -11.64 3.25
C TYR A 183 5.60 -10.67 4.36
N ALA A 184 5.24 -9.39 4.25
CA ALA A 184 5.48 -8.43 5.33
C ALA A 184 4.78 -8.87 6.63
N VAL A 185 3.52 -9.29 6.57
CA VAL A 185 2.80 -9.80 7.75
C VAL A 185 3.51 -11.03 8.34
N LEU A 186 4.00 -11.96 7.52
CA LEU A 186 4.75 -13.12 8.00
C LEU A 186 6.06 -12.71 8.69
N VAL A 187 6.85 -11.83 8.08
CA VAL A 187 8.14 -11.41 8.62
C VAL A 187 7.97 -10.69 9.96
N TYR A 188 7.07 -9.70 10.03
CA TYR A 188 6.81 -8.98 11.29
C TYR A 188 6.05 -9.82 12.32
N GLY A 189 5.39 -10.90 11.89
CA GLY A 189 4.75 -11.88 12.76
C GLY A 189 5.65 -13.02 13.21
N LEU A 190 6.80 -13.24 12.55
CA LEU A 190 7.65 -14.40 12.75
C LEU A 190 8.07 -14.61 14.21
N PRO A 191 8.54 -13.57 14.96
CA PRO A 191 8.91 -13.76 16.37
C PRO A 191 7.72 -14.23 17.22
N ILE A 192 6.53 -13.69 16.96
CA ILE A 192 5.31 -14.03 17.71
C ILE A 192 4.85 -15.45 17.36
N ILE A 193 4.87 -15.81 16.07
CA ILE A 193 4.59 -17.16 15.59
C ILE A 193 5.55 -18.15 16.26
N GLY A 194 6.85 -17.86 16.27
CA GLY A 194 7.87 -18.68 16.92
C GLY A 194 7.62 -18.86 18.42
N LEU A 195 7.31 -17.78 19.13
CA LEU A 195 6.96 -17.84 20.56
C LEU A 195 5.75 -18.74 20.82
N PHE A 196 4.70 -18.64 19.99
CA PHE A 196 3.53 -19.51 20.13
C PHE A 196 3.81 -20.96 19.74
N LEU A 197 4.66 -21.22 18.75
CA LEU A 197 5.08 -22.59 18.41
C LEU A 197 5.85 -23.24 19.56
N ILE A 198 6.72 -22.49 20.25
CA ILE A 198 7.45 -22.97 21.43
C ILE A 198 6.47 -23.22 22.60
N TYR A 199 5.62 -22.25 22.92
CA TYR A 199 4.74 -22.32 24.09
C TYR A 199 3.52 -23.25 23.92
N GLN A 200 3.06 -23.42 22.68
CA GLN A 200 1.88 -24.23 22.31
C GLN A 200 2.25 -25.34 21.33
N TYR A 201 3.41 -26.00 21.51
CA TYR A 201 3.94 -27.00 20.58
C TYR A 201 2.96 -28.15 20.25
N GLN A 202 2.06 -28.51 21.18
CA GLN A 202 1.02 -29.52 20.96
C GLN A 202 -0.05 -29.10 19.93
N LYS A 203 -0.07 -27.81 19.54
CA LYS A 203 -1.04 -27.20 18.62
C LYS A 203 -0.44 -26.88 17.24
N THR A 204 0.76 -27.37 16.95
CA THR A 204 1.46 -27.17 15.65
C THR A 204 0.61 -27.57 14.44
N LYS A 205 -0.20 -28.63 14.53
CA LYS A 205 -1.13 -29.03 13.44
C LYS A 205 -2.06 -27.91 12.99
N TYR A 206 -2.46 -27.00 13.88
CA TYR A 206 -3.33 -25.89 13.53
C TYR A 206 -2.59 -24.79 12.75
N PHE A 207 -1.28 -24.64 12.93
CA PHE A 207 -0.48 -23.76 12.07
C PHE A 207 -0.45 -24.28 10.63
N VAL A 208 -0.33 -25.59 10.44
CA VAL A 208 -0.40 -26.22 9.11
C VAL A 208 -1.75 -25.93 8.47
N ILE A 209 -2.84 -26.17 9.19
CA ILE A 209 -4.21 -25.91 8.70
C ILE A 209 -4.43 -24.43 8.38
N PHE A 210 -3.89 -23.52 9.20
CA PHE A 210 -3.99 -22.08 8.98
C PHE A 210 -3.23 -21.62 7.73
N PHE A 211 -2.02 -22.12 7.50
CA PHE A 211 -1.19 -21.72 6.35
C PHE A 211 -1.48 -22.51 5.06
N MET A 212 -2.18 -23.65 5.15
CA MET A 212 -2.50 -24.48 3.98
C MET A 212 -3.23 -23.70 2.87
N PRO A 213 -4.30 -22.92 3.12
CA PRO A 213 -4.96 -22.15 2.06
C PRO A 213 -4.01 -21.14 1.38
N PHE A 214 -3.09 -20.54 2.14
CA PHE A 214 -2.12 -19.59 1.60
C PHE A 214 -1.13 -20.29 0.67
N LEU A 215 -0.62 -21.46 1.07
CA LEU A 215 0.28 -22.27 0.24
C LEU A 215 -0.41 -22.76 -1.03
N LEU A 216 -1.65 -23.24 -0.94
CA LEU A 216 -2.41 -23.66 -2.11
C LEU A 216 -2.67 -22.51 -3.09
N LEU A 217 -3.02 -21.33 -2.56
CA LEU A 217 -3.23 -20.14 -3.39
C LEU A 217 -1.91 -19.66 -4.03
N LEU A 218 -0.79 -19.71 -3.32
CA LEU A 218 0.54 -19.37 -3.84
C LEU A 218 0.94 -20.30 -4.99
N ILE A 219 0.77 -21.61 -4.81
CA ILE A 219 1.07 -22.61 -5.86
C ILE A 219 0.14 -22.41 -7.05
N GLY A 220 -1.16 -22.26 -6.80
CA GLY A 220 -2.16 -22.04 -7.84
C GLY A 220 -1.91 -20.75 -8.63
N ASP A 221 -1.52 -19.66 -7.97
CA ASP A 221 -1.24 -18.37 -8.62
C ASP A 221 -0.03 -18.48 -9.55
N ASN A 222 1.04 -19.14 -9.08
CA ASN A 222 2.23 -19.37 -9.88
C ASN A 222 1.94 -20.24 -11.10
N LEU A 223 1.22 -21.36 -10.92
CA LEU A 223 0.82 -22.22 -12.04
C LEU A 223 -0.08 -21.49 -13.04
N ALA A 224 -1.05 -20.70 -12.55
CA ALA A 224 -1.94 -19.92 -13.39
C ALA A 224 -1.19 -18.86 -14.20
N ARG A 225 -0.21 -18.18 -13.61
CA ARG A 225 0.62 -17.20 -14.35
C ARG A 225 1.53 -17.86 -15.39
N THR A 226 2.06 -19.03 -15.09
CA THR A 226 2.94 -19.71 -16.05
C THR A 226 2.16 -20.28 -17.23
N HIS A 227 0.96 -20.83 -17.00
CA HIS A 227 0.24 -21.62 -18.00
C HIS A 227 -1.03 -20.98 -18.58
N LEU A 228 -1.64 -19.99 -17.91
CA LEU A 228 -2.93 -19.41 -18.31
C LEU A 228 -2.85 -17.96 -18.77
N THR A 229 -1.68 -17.33 -18.75
CA THR A 229 -1.49 -15.97 -19.28
C THR A 229 -0.91 -15.99 -20.68
N SER A 230 -1.21 -14.95 -21.47
CA SER A 230 -0.71 -14.85 -22.84
C SER A 230 0.82 -14.60 -22.89
N PRO A 231 1.49 -14.93 -24.02
CA PRO A 231 2.91 -14.66 -24.20
C PRO A 231 3.28 -13.17 -24.03
N GLU A 232 2.41 -12.25 -24.46
CA GLU A 232 2.63 -10.81 -24.31
C GLU A 232 2.64 -10.39 -22.83
N TYR A 233 1.77 -10.99 -22.01
CA TYR A 233 1.78 -10.76 -20.58
C TYR A 233 3.07 -11.31 -19.94
N GLN A 234 3.57 -12.46 -20.39
CA GLN A 234 4.80 -13.05 -19.87
C GLN A 234 6.02 -12.17 -20.16
N GLN A 235 6.16 -11.67 -21.40
CA GLN A 235 7.21 -10.73 -21.79
C GLN A 235 7.14 -9.43 -20.96
N TYR A 236 5.94 -8.89 -20.79
CA TYR A 236 5.73 -7.74 -19.91
C TYR A 236 6.10 -8.05 -18.45
N HIS A 237 5.75 -9.23 -17.94
CA HIS A 237 6.04 -9.62 -16.56
C HIS A 237 7.55 -9.69 -16.31
N GLU A 238 8.32 -10.27 -17.23
CA GLU A 238 9.79 -10.29 -17.16
C GLU A 238 10.39 -8.88 -17.17
N PHE A 239 9.96 -8.05 -18.12
CA PHE A 239 10.39 -6.65 -18.19
C PHE A 239 10.06 -5.90 -16.90
N ASN A 240 8.84 -6.04 -16.40
CA ASN A 240 8.36 -5.32 -15.23
C ASN A 240 9.01 -5.81 -13.93
N ASN A 241 9.38 -7.08 -13.83
CA ASN A 241 10.15 -7.63 -12.71
C ASN A 241 11.56 -7.01 -12.68
N LEU A 242 12.27 -6.98 -13.82
CA LEU A 242 13.57 -6.32 -13.93
C LEU A 242 13.47 -4.84 -13.59
N ARG A 243 12.48 -4.15 -14.17
CA ARG A 243 12.18 -2.73 -13.90
C ARG A 243 11.89 -2.49 -12.43
N GLY A 244 11.15 -3.38 -11.79
CA GLY A 244 10.78 -3.34 -10.37
C GLY A 244 11.97 -3.43 -9.44
N ASN A 245 13.00 -4.20 -9.79
CA ASN A 245 14.26 -4.33 -9.05
C ASN A 245 15.23 -3.16 -9.27
N LEU A 246 14.95 -2.29 -10.23
CA LEU A 246 15.72 -1.07 -10.49
C LEU A 246 15.06 0.14 -9.80
N HIS A 247 13.76 0.36 -10.07
CA HIS A 247 13.07 1.56 -9.61
C HIS A 247 12.81 1.58 -8.12
N GLY A 248 13.24 2.66 -7.46
CA GLY A 248 13.15 2.82 -6.01
C GLY A 248 14.30 2.16 -5.24
N TYR A 249 15.26 1.54 -5.95
CA TYR A 249 16.48 1.00 -5.35
C TYR A 249 17.67 1.94 -5.58
N PRO A 250 18.69 1.92 -4.69
CA PRO A 250 19.89 2.73 -4.85
C PRO A 250 20.66 2.51 -6.15
N ILE A 251 20.44 1.37 -6.82
CA ILE A 251 21.11 1.00 -8.07
C ILE A 251 20.88 2.00 -9.21
N ILE A 252 19.68 2.59 -9.32
CA ILE A 252 19.42 3.58 -10.35
C ILE A 252 20.25 4.84 -10.11
N GLU A 253 20.21 5.39 -8.89
CA GLU A 253 20.91 6.65 -8.62
C GLU A 253 22.43 6.49 -8.70
N ALA A 254 22.95 5.36 -8.20
CA ALA A 254 24.38 5.07 -8.23
C ALA A 254 24.95 4.93 -9.65
N ASN A 255 24.12 4.63 -10.65
CA ASN A 255 24.55 4.39 -12.03
C ASN A 255 24.18 5.51 -13.01
N ARG A 256 23.66 6.64 -12.52
CA ARG A 256 23.19 7.77 -13.34
C ARG A 256 24.23 8.35 -14.31
N ASN A 257 25.52 8.27 -13.98
CA ASN A 257 26.63 8.72 -14.84
C ASN A 257 27.56 7.56 -15.25
N ASN A 258 27.07 6.32 -15.27
CA ASN A 258 27.89 5.16 -15.60
C ASN A 258 28.04 5.03 -17.14
N ASN A 259 29.15 5.56 -17.65
CA ASN A 259 29.48 5.52 -19.09
C ASN A 259 29.50 4.11 -19.69
N LYS A 260 29.78 3.06 -18.90
CA LYS A 260 29.76 1.68 -19.40
C LYS A 260 28.35 1.22 -19.73
N ILE A 261 27.37 1.52 -18.87
CA ILE A 261 25.96 1.21 -19.12
C ILE A 261 25.45 1.99 -20.32
N LEU A 262 25.77 3.30 -20.37
CA LEU A 262 25.38 4.17 -21.48
C LEU A 262 25.91 3.63 -22.82
N ALA A 263 27.21 3.31 -22.90
CA ALA A 263 27.82 2.75 -24.11
C ALA A 263 27.24 1.37 -24.47
N LYS A 264 27.03 0.48 -23.51
CA LYS A 264 26.51 -0.88 -23.77
C LYS A 264 25.05 -0.90 -24.22
N ASN A 265 24.23 0.02 -23.71
CA ASN A 265 22.83 0.13 -24.09
C ASN A 265 22.60 1.07 -25.28
N ASN A 266 23.66 1.72 -25.80
CA ASN A 266 23.55 2.83 -26.73
C ASN A 266 22.55 3.91 -26.21
N TRP A 267 22.65 4.20 -24.92
CA TRP A 267 21.84 5.20 -24.24
C TRP A 267 22.62 6.50 -24.08
N THR A 268 21.93 7.61 -24.30
CA THR A 268 22.38 8.92 -23.83
C THR A 268 22.09 9.05 -22.33
N LYS A 269 22.71 10.05 -21.69
CA LYS A 269 22.36 10.41 -20.31
C LYS A 269 20.86 10.72 -20.16
N ASN A 270 20.27 11.39 -21.16
CA ASN A 270 18.84 11.70 -21.17
C ASN A 270 17.97 10.44 -21.24
N ASP A 271 18.38 9.40 -21.96
CA ASP A 271 17.62 8.13 -22.02
C ASP A 271 17.61 7.45 -20.65
N TYR A 272 18.76 7.44 -19.96
CA TYR A 272 18.88 6.90 -18.61
C TYR A 272 18.04 7.71 -17.62
N ASP A 273 18.14 9.05 -17.65
CA ASP A 273 17.38 9.93 -16.77
C ASP A 273 15.87 9.86 -17.02
N SER A 274 15.46 9.66 -18.27
CA SER A 274 14.05 9.49 -18.63
C SER A 274 13.47 8.21 -18.06
N PHE A 275 14.24 7.11 -18.11
CA PHE A 275 13.89 5.85 -17.45
C PHE A 275 13.88 6.02 -15.93
N ALA A 276 14.99 6.46 -15.34
CA ALA A 276 15.18 6.58 -13.89
C ALA A 276 14.10 7.43 -13.18
N ASN A 277 13.65 8.49 -13.84
CA ASN A 277 12.67 9.44 -13.29
C ASN A 277 11.22 9.16 -13.70
N TRP A 278 10.92 8.00 -14.29
CA TRP A 278 9.56 7.67 -14.78
C TRP A 278 8.98 8.70 -15.76
N VAL A 279 9.84 9.35 -16.55
CA VAL A 279 9.41 10.36 -17.51
C VAL A 279 8.83 9.64 -18.71
N ILE A 280 9.68 9.05 -19.54
CA ILE A 280 9.31 8.38 -20.80
C ILE A 280 10.24 7.21 -21.02
N PHE A 281 9.66 6.02 -21.17
CA PHE A 281 10.42 4.83 -21.54
C PHE A 281 9.62 3.84 -22.40
N PHE A 282 8.78 4.35 -23.29
CA PHE A 282 7.93 3.53 -24.16
C PHE A 282 8.58 3.12 -25.49
N ASP A 283 9.85 3.47 -25.76
CA ASP A 283 10.55 3.01 -26.98
C ASP A 283 11.16 1.62 -26.76
N GLU A 284 10.53 0.58 -27.33
CA GLU A 284 10.95 -0.82 -27.20
C GLU A 284 12.38 -1.07 -27.71
N ARG A 285 12.84 -0.27 -28.66
CA ARG A 285 14.19 -0.39 -29.24
C ARG A 285 15.25 -0.01 -28.21
N LYS A 286 14.90 0.84 -27.24
CA LYS A 286 15.77 1.32 -26.18
C LYS A 286 15.53 0.65 -24.83
N TYR A 287 14.27 0.41 -24.48
CA TYR A 287 13.88 -0.08 -23.16
C TYR A 287 13.27 -1.47 -23.30
N ASN A 288 14.06 -2.47 -22.97
CA ASN A 288 13.69 -3.88 -23.07
C ASN A 288 14.44 -4.70 -22.00
N THR A 289 14.13 -5.99 -21.90
CA THR A 289 14.73 -6.88 -20.89
C THR A 289 16.26 -6.92 -20.96
N ASN A 290 16.84 -6.90 -22.16
CA ASN A 290 18.29 -6.91 -22.37
C ASN A 290 18.97 -5.63 -21.84
N THR A 291 18.45 -4.46 -22.22
CA THR A 291 19.02 -3.16 -21.80
C THR A 291 18.87 -2.93 -20.30
N LEU A 292 17.76 -3.36 -19.69
CA LEU A 292 17.60 -3.35 -18.23
C LEU A 292 18.54 -4.35 -17.54
N GLY A 293 18.72 -5.54 -18.12
CA GLY A 293 19.68 -6.55 -17.64
C GLY A 293 21.13 -6.04 -17.61
N ASN A 294 21.52 -5.25 -18.61
CA ASN A 294 22.85 -4.63 -18.65
C ASN A 294 23.11 -3.66 -17.48
N ILE A 295 22.07 -3.01 -16.94
CA ILE A 295 22.23 -2.14 -15.76
C ILE A 295 22.73 -2.94 -14.56
N PHE A 296 22.22 -4.16 -14.36
CA PHE A 296 22.70 -5.06 -13.31
C PHE A 296 24.12 -5.54 -13.61
N LYS A 297 24.36 -6.03 -14.82
CA LYS A 297 25.65 -6.62 -15.25
C LYS A 297 26.83 -5.65 -15.17
N TYR A 298 26.60 -4.37 -15.40
CA TYR A 298 27.65 -3.35 -15.44
C TYR A 298 27.56 -2.32 -14.30
N SER A 299 26.86 -2.66 -13.21
CA SER A 299 26.64 -1.75 -12.08
C SER A 299 27.93 -1.43 -11.31
N VAL A 300 28.08 -0.20 -10.83
CA VAL A 300 29.26 0.22 -10.02
C VAL A 300 29.16 -0.19 -8.55
N LEU A 301 27.95 -0.47 -8.06
CA LEU A 301 27.66 -0.80 -6.65
C LEU A 301 28.35 -2.06 -6.13
N GLU A 302 28.87 -2.91 -7.00
CA GLU A 302 29.60 -4.12 -6.59
C GLU A 302 31.03 -3.85 -6.10
N LYS A 303 31.64 -2.69 -6.42
CA LYS A 303 33.10 -2.49 -6.24
C LYS A 303 33.53 -1.50 -5.17
N GLU A 304 32.67 -0.58 -4.71
CA GLU A 304 33.02 0.39 -3.67
C GLU A 304 32.63 -0.10 -2.27
N ASN A 305 33.37 0.36 -1.24
CA ASN A 305 33.24 -0.02 0.17
C ASN A 305 31.80 0.16 0.69
N LYS A 306 30.99 -0.88 0.46
CA LYS A 306 29.53 -0.93 0.63
C LYS A 306 29.11 -0.36 1.99
N ILE A 307 29.81 -0.73 3.03
CA ILE A 307 29.46 -0.47 4.43
C ILE A 307 29.44 1.04 4.74
N GLN A 308 30.46 1.81 4.35
CA GLN A 308 30.54 3.23 4.69
C GLN A 308 29.45 4.05 3.96
N LYS A 309 29.26 3.80 2.66
CA LYS A 309 28.21 4.44 1.87
C LYS A 309 26.82 4.07 2.38
N TYR A 310 26.64 2.84 2.89
CA TYR A 310 25.41 2.41 3.56
C TYR A 310 25.21 3.13 4.90
N PHE A 311 26.26 3.35 5.70
CA PHE A 311 26.18 4.13 6.93
C PHE A 311 25.83 5.60 6.65
N ASP A 312 26.42 6.22 5.65
CA ASP A 312 26.12 7.62 5.30
C ASP A 312 24.67 7.77 4.78
N LEU A 313 24.22 6.85 3.92
CA LEU A 313 22.82 6.76 3.49
C LEU A 313 21.87 6.51 4.67
N TYR A 314 22.28 5.64 5.61
CA TYR A 314 21.54 5.34 6.83
C TYR A 314 21.37 6.58 7.70
N PHE A 315 22.45 7.27 8.06
CA PHE A 315 22.38 8.48 8.88
C PHE A 315 21.61 9.60 8.19
N TYR A 316 21.76 9.77 6.88
CA TYR A 316 20.98 10.74 6.11
C TYR A 316 19.47 10.42 6.14
N ARG A 317 19.09 9.17 5.84
CA ARG A 317 17.68 8.74 5.85
C ARG A 317 17.10 8.74 7.26
N LEU A 318 17.85 8.31 8.27
CA LEU A 318 17.44 8.36 9.67
C LEU A 318 17.22 9.80 10.14
N LYS A 319 18.12 10.73 9.79
CA LYS A 319 17.94 12.16 10.08
C LYS A 319 16.71 12.72 9.37
N ARG A 320 16.45 12.31 8.12
CA ARG A 320 15.23 12.68 7.38
C ARG A 320 13.96 12.09 8.00
N LEU A 321 14.01 10.84 8.43
CA LEU A 321 12.92 10.16 9.15
C LEU A 321 12.60 10.92 10.44
N ILE A 322 13.60 11.17 11.29
CA ILE A 322 13.43 11.94 12.54
C ILE A 322 12.86 13.34 12.25
N LYS A 323 13.34 14.01 11.19
CA LYS A 323 12.91 15.37 10.81
C LYS A 323 11.47 15.43 10.26
N HIS A 324 11.05 14.48 9.43
CA HIS A 324 9.72 14.49 8.81
C HIS A 324 8.65 13.73 9.61
N HIS A 325 9.05 12.85 10.52
CA HIS A 325 8.16 11.96 11.26
C HIS A 325 8.27 12.17 12.78
N ILE A 326 8.51 13.40 13.24
CA ILE A 326 8.66 13.77 14.67
C ILE A 326 7.47 13.29 15.53
N GLN A 327 6.28 13.19 14.93
CA GLN A 327 5.05 12.69 15.53
C GLN A 327 5.14 11.20 15.93
N TRP A 328 5.98 10.42 15.24
CA TRP A 328 6.18 8.99 15.46
C TRP A 328 7.28 8.70 16.48
N SER A 329 8.28 9.57 16.57
CA SER A 329 9.22 9.62 17.70
C SER A 329 8.47 9.79 19.01
N VAL A 330 7.43 10.64 19.02
CA VAL A 330 6.54 10.84 20.18
C VAL A 330 5.73 9.58 20.50
N PHE A 331 5.17 8.87 19.50
CA PHE A 331 4.48 7.59 19.74
C PHE A 331 5.42 6.51 20.33
N LEU A 332 6.64 6.38 19.80
CA LEU A 332 7.65 5.46 20.33
C LEU A 332 8.06 5.82 21.76
N ILE A 333 8.26 7.12 22.05
CA ILE A 333 8.59 7.62 23.39
C ILE A 333 7.44 7.36 24.37
N LEU A 334 6.19 7.57 23.95
CA LEU A 334 5.00 7.30 24.77
C LEU A 334 4.81 5.80 25.01
N PHE A 335 5.15 4.96 24.03
CA PHE A 335 5.13 3.51 24.16
C PHE A 335 6.25 3.01 25.10
N ILE A 336 7.46 3.56 25.01
CA ILE A 336 8.56 3.29 25.96
C ILE A 336 8.19 3.75 27.36
N ALA A 337 7.62 4.96 27.49
CA ALA A 337 7.10 5.47 28.76
C ALA A 337 6.01 4.57 29.34
N MET A 338 5.14 4.01 28.49
CA MET A 338 4.15 3.01 28.87
C MET A 338 4.83 1.76 29.47
N LEU A 339 5.86 1.20 28.80
CA LEU A 339 6.60 0.04 29.32
C LEU A 339 7.29 0.33 30.67
N ILE A 340 7.78 1.57 30.89
CA ILE A 340 8.45 1.99 32.12
C ILE A 340 7.45 2.15 33.29
N VAL A 341 6.24 2.67 33.04
CA VAL A 341 5.19 2.83 34.08
C VAL A 341 4.68 1.48 34.60
N PHE A 342 4.81 0.45 33.78
CA PHE A 342 4.47 -0.91 34.09
C PHE A 342 5.67 -1.59 34.78
N LYS A 343 5.63 -1.72 36.11
CA LYS A 343 6.50 -2.64 36.91
C LYS A 343 6.23 -4.10 36.50
N PHE A 344 6.46 -4.43 35.24
CA PHE A 344 6.29 -5.77 34.70
C PHE A 344 7.47 -6.62 35.12
N TYR A 345 7.25 -7.94 35.17
CA TYR A 345 8.34 -8.90 35.28
C TYR A 345 9.35 -8.60 34.16
N TRP A 346 10.62 -8.38 34.53
CA TRP A 346 11.70 -8.02 33.60
C TRP A 346 11.70 -8.88 32.33
N PHE A 347 11.34 -10.15 32.45
CA PHE A 347 11.16 -11.08 31.34
C PHE A 347 10.18 -10.59 30.24
N ILE A 348 9.03 -10.01 30.60
CA ILE A 348 8.03 -9.51 29.64
C ILE A 348 8.52 -8.25 28.95
N VAL A 349 9.12 -7.34 29.72
CA VAL A 349 9.74 -6.14 29.17
C VAL A 349 10.82 -6.55 28.17
N SER A 350 11.64 -7.56 28.49
CA SER A 350 12.63 -8.11 27.58
C SER A 350 12.02 -8.70 26.32
N ILE A 351 10.95 -9.52 26.40
CA ILE A 351 10.30 -10.06 25.19
C ILE A 351 9.74 -8.95 24.30
N ILE A 352 9.02 -7.99 24.89
CA ILE A 352 8.45 -6.87 24.13
C ILE A 352 9.57 -6.01 23.53
N PHE A 353 10.64 -5.76 24.28
CA PHE A 353 11.79 -5.01 23.80
C PHE A 353 12.49 -5.75 22.66
N CYS A 354 12.71 -7.07 22.77
CA CYS A 354 13.27 -7.88 21.69
C CYS A 354 12.38 -7.84 20.44
N TYR A 355 11.05 -7.95 20.60
CA TYR A 355 10.11 -7.87 19.48
C TYR A 355 10.12 -6.51 18.80
N LEU A 356 10.09 -5.43 19.59
CA LEU A 356 10.18 -4.07 19.06
C LEU A 356 11.52 -3.81 18.39
N PHE A 357 12.62 -4.23 19.01
CA PHE A 357 13.96 -4.08 18.46
C PHE A 357 14.04 -4.80 17.12
N TYR A 358 13.51 -6.02 17.02
CA TYR A 358 13.38 -6.74 15.75
C TYR A 358 12.57 -5.95 14.72
N ALA A 359 11.34 -5.52 15.07
CA ALA A 359 10.46 -4.83 14.14
C ALA A 359 11.05 -3.49 13.65
N ILE A 360 11.67 -2.71 14.54
CA ILE A 360 12.33 -1.44 14.22
C ILE A 360 13.57 -1.70 13.36
N SER A 361 14.42 -2.64 13.75
CA SER A 361 15.64 -2.99 12.98
C SER A 361 15.28 -3.44 11.57
N PHE A 362 14.21 -4.24 11.43
CA PHE A 362 13.74 -4.68 10.13
C PHE A 362 13.08 -3.54 9.33
N SER A 363 12.33 -2.64 9.96
CA SER A 363 11.77 -1.44 9.30
C SER A 363 12.88 -0.53 8.76
N VAL A 364 13.93 -0.33 9.56
CA VAL A 364 15.13 0.42 9.20
C VAL A 364 15.85 -0.27 8.04
N TYR A 365 16.06 -1.59 8.12
CA TYR A 365 16.64 -2.38 7.02
C TYR A 365 15.83 -2.20 5.72
N MET A 366 14.50 -2.29 5.80
CA MET A 366 13.61 -2.08 4.66
C MET A 366 13.67 -0.65 4.11
N ASP A 367 13.81 0.38 4.95
CA ASP A 367 13.93 1.76 4.44
C ASP A 367 15.31 2.04 3.81
N ILE A 368 16.38 1.39 4.27
CA ILE A 368 17.73 1.57 3.71
C ILE A 368 17.84 0.86 2.35
N PHE A 369 17.52 -0.44 2.33
CA PHE A 369 17.81 -1.32 1.20
C PHE A 369 16.64 -1.44 0.22
N TYR A 370 15.43 -1.20 0.70
CA TYR A 370 14.20 -1.34 -0.06
C TYR A 370 13.38 -0.04 0.01
N ARG A 371 12.13 -0.12 -0.48
CA ARG A 371 11.16 0.97 -0.37
C ARG A 371 10.22 0.67 0.79
N PHE A 372 10.26 1.45 1.87
CA PHE A 372 9.37 1.33 3.02
C PHE A 372 8.45 2.56 3.18
N PRO A 373 7.48 2.75 2.26
CA PRO A 373 6.61 3.92 2.30
C PRO A 373 5.62 3.82 3.48
N ASP A 374 5.08 4.97 3.88
CA ASP A 374 4.07 5.10 4.96
C ASP A 374 2.87 4.16 4.83
N ARG A 375 2.51 3.77 3.59
CA ARG A 375 1.43 2.81 3.33
C ARG A 375 1.71 1.37 3.71
N ILE A 376 2.98 1.04 3.90
CA ILE A 376 3.45 -0.23 4.46
C ILE A 376 3.73 -0.03 5.95
N ALA A 377 4.43 1.05 6.31
CA ALA A 377 4.85 1.30 7.69
C ALA A 377 3.67 1.41 8.67
N PHE A 378 2.64 2.21 8.37
CA PHE A 378 1.53 2.45 9.28
C PHE A 378 0.71 1.19 9.62
N PRO A 379 0.26 0.37 8.64
CA PRO A 379 -0.44 -0.86 8.98
C PRO A 379 0.45 -1.85 9.72
N ILE A 380 1.76 -1.92 9.42
CA ILE A 380 2.69 -2.77 10.18
C ILE A 380 2.84 -2.29 11.63
N LEU A 381 2.95 -0.99 11.87
CA LEU A 381 3.00 -0.45 13.23
C LEU A 381 1.73 -0.80 14.02
N LEU A 382 0.55 -0.71 13.41
CA LEU A 382 -0.70 -1.11 14.04
C LEU A 382 -0.75 -2.61 14.36
N MET A 383 -0.24 -3.44 13.45
CA MET A 383 -0.07 -4.88 13.66
C MET A 383 0.87 -5.16 14.85
N CYS A 384 2.04 -4.54 14.89
CA CYS A 384 2.99 -4.67 15.99
C CYS A 384 2.37 -4.26 17.33
N ALA A 385 1.67 -3.12 17.37
CA ALA A 385 0.96 -2.66 18.57
C ALA A 385 -0.10 -3.68 19.03
N SER A 386 -0.82 -4.29 18.09
CA SER A 386 -1.80 -5.34 18.38
C SER A 386 -1.14 -6.60 18.94
N PHE A 387 -0.02 -7.04 18.37
CA PHE A 387 0.73 -8.19 18.87
C PHE A 387 1.33 -7.96 20.25
N ILE A 388 1.76 -6.75 20.55
CA ILE A 388 2.21 -6.39 21.91
C ILE A 388 1.07 -6.57 22.91
N ILE A 389 -0.15 -6.13 22.57
CA ILE A 389 -1.33 -6.34 23.44
C ILE A 389 -1.59 -7.82 23.64
N LEU A 390 -1.46 -8.63 22.57
CA LEU A 390 -1.53 -10.07 22.70
C LEU A 390 -0.48 -10.61 23.68
N LEU A 391 0.79 -10.23 23.52
CA LEU A 391 1.87 -10.67 24.42
C LEU A 391 1.59 -10.29 25.89
N ILE A 392 1.17 -9.05 26.14
CA ILE A 392 0.92 -8.50 27.49
C ILE A 392 -0.22 -9.26 28.20
N PHE A 393 -1.34 -9.47 27.50
CA PHE A 393 -2.56 -9.97 28.15
C PHE A 393 -2.77 -11.47 28.02
N HIS A 394 -2.11 -12.13 27.06
CA HIS A 394 -2.41 -13.50 26.70
C HIS A 394 -1.39 -14.53 27.16
N LEU A 395 -0.09 -14.25 27.00
CA LEU A 395 0.95 -15.21 27.36
C LEU A 395 1.22 -15.27 28.86
N LEU A 396 1.03 -14.16 29.58
CA LEU A 396 1.36 -14.08 31.01
C LEU A 396 0.28 -13.29 31.74
N PRO A 397 -0.83 -13.92 32.20
CA PRO A 397 -1.93 -13.23 32.84
C PRO A 397 -1.43 -12.50 34.10
N PRO A 398 -1.43 -11.16 34.12
CA PRO A 398 -0.94 -10.46 35.29
C PRO A 398 -1.97 -10.60 36.40
N LYS A 399 -1.53 -10.81 37.64
CA LYS A 399 -2.34 -10.49 38.83
C LYS A 399 -2.44 -8.96 38.92
N PHE A 400 -3.23 -8.34 38.04
CA PHE A 400 -3.48 -6.90 38.08
C PHE A 400 -4.23 -6.54 39.36
N SER A 401 -3.50 -6.09 40.39
CA SER A 401 -4.10 -5.46 41.56
C SER A 401 -4.63 -4.09 41.17
N THR A 402 -5.95 -3.92 41.23
CA THR A 402 -6.71 -2.71 40.85
C THR A 402 -6.45 -1.49 41.73
N LYS A 403 -5.58 -1.59 42.75
CA LYS A 403 -5.27 -0.50 43.68
C LYS A 403 -4.19 0.48 43.19
N ASN A 404 -3.53 0.22 42.06
CA ASN A 404 -2.32 0.96 41.71
C ASN A 404 -2.58 2.28 40.96
N THR A 405 -2.05 3.39 41.50
CA THR A 405 -2.18 4.78 41.02
C THR A 405 -1.71 4.96 39.57
N ASN A 406 -0.75 4.13 39.13
CA ASN A 406 -0.17 4.12 37.78
C ASN A 406 -1.20 3.85 36.67
N HIS A 407 -2.30 3.16 36.98
CA HIS A 407 -3.36 2.90 35.99
C HIS A 407 -4.10 4.18 35.57
N ARG A 408 -4.19 5.18 36.45
CA ARG A 408 -4.87 6.46 36.16
C ARG A 408 -4.04 7.35 35.23
N ILE A 409 -2.75 7.44 35.53
CA ILE A 409 -1.79 8.17 34.69
C ILE A 409 -1.74 7.52 33.31
N PHE A 410 -1.70 6.19 33.24
CA PHE A 410 -1.75 5.46 31.97
C PHE A 410 -2.98 5.82 31.12
N VAL A 411 -4.19 5.74 31.68
CA VAL A 411 -5.41 6.05 30.93
C VAL A 411 -5.43 7.50 30.46
N ALA A 412 -5.01 8.45 31.31
CA ALA A 412 -4.95 9.85 30.96
C ALA A 412 -3.91 10.14 29.86
N THR A 413 -2.68 9.63 30.01
CA THR A 413 -1.61 9.81 29.01
C THR A 413 -1.95 9.14 27.70
N PHE A 414 -2.55 7.95 27.73
CA PHE A 414 -3.02 7.24 26.54
C PHE A 414 -4.11 8.05 25.82
N ILE A 415 -5.16 8.49 26.51
CA ILE A 415 -6.22 9.31 25.93
C ILE A 415 -5.67 10.62 25.36
N PHE A 416 -4.79 11.32 26.09
CA PHE A 416 -4.20 12.59 25.63
C PHE A 416 -3.32 12.40 24.39
N SER A 417 -2.46 11.38 24.40
CA SER A 417 -1.58 11.04 23.27
C SER A 417 -2.38 10.69 22.02
N VAL A 418 -3.47 9.95 22.21
CA VAL A 418 -4.43 9.61 21.17
C VAL A 418 -5.04 10.89 20.64
N LEU A 419 -5.72 11.69 21.46
CA LEU A 419 -6.39 12.92 21.05
C LEU A 419 -5.44 13.89 20.32
N TRP A 420 -4.21 14.02 20.78
CA TRP A 420 -3.17 14.80 20.12
C TRP A 420 -2.80 14.26 18.75
N PHE A 421 -2.61 12.95 18.63
CA PHE A 421 -2.35 12.28 17.36
C PHE A 421 -3.56 12.38 16.41
N LEU A 422 -4.79 12.30 16.93
CA LEU A 422 -6.01 12.44 16.15
C LEU A 422 -6.10 13.85 15.55
N PHE A 423 -5.87 14.87 16.37
CA PHE A 423 -5.91 16.27 15.94
C PHE A 423 -4.94 16.56 14.79
N ASN A 424 -3.73 15.99 14.83
CA ASN A 424 -2.69 16.26 13.84
C ASN A 424 -2.93 15.58 12.48
N ILE A 425 -3.54 14.39 12.45
CA ILE A 425 -3.80 13.67 11.19
C ILE A 425 -5.07 14.17 10.49
N GLY A 426 -6.14 14.44 11.27
CA GLY A 426 -7.43 14.85 10.72
C GLY A 426 -7.41 16.21 10.00
N ILE A 427 -6.57 17.14 10.46
CA ILE A 427 -6.48 18.49 9.88
C ILE A 427 -5.63 18.53 8.60
N TYR A 428 -4.65 17.64 8.45
CA TYR A 428 -3.61 17.84 7.43
C TYR A 428 -3.90 17.26 6.05
N GLN A 429 -4.88 16.36 5.86
CA GLN A 429 -4.85 15.50 4.67
C GLN A 429 -6.01 15.53 3.65
N ASN A 430 -7.26 15.93 3.93
CA ASN A 430 -8.35 15.42 3.07
C ASN A 430 -9.45 16.35 2.52
N LEU A 431 -9.42 17.68 2.66
CA LEU A 431 -10.54 18.51 2.13
C LEU A 431 -10.28 19.20 0.78
N SER A 432 -9.08 19.73 0.50
CA SER A 432 -8.82 20.48 -0.74
C SER A 432 -8.54 19.66 -2.03
N PRO A 433 -7.93 18.45 -1.99
CA PRO A 433 -7.47 17.79 -3.22
C PRO A 433 -8.60 17.28 -4.13
N ASN A 434 -9.73 16.89 -3.55
CA ASN A 434 -10.80 16.20 -4.28
C ASN A 434 -11.57 17.18 -5.19
N THR A 435 -11.88 18.40 -4.72
CA THR A 435 -12.61 19.40 -5.53
C THR A 435 -11.82 19.81 -6.77
N ALA A 436 -10.51 20.06 -6.62
CA ALA A 436 -9.65 20.43 -7.74
C ALA A 436 -9.53 19.29 -8.77
N PHE A 437 -9.52 18.04 -8.31
CA PHE A 437 -9.56 16.87 -9.18
C PHE A 437 -10.88 16.79 -9.96
N GLN A 438 -12.03 16.87 -9.30
CA GLN A 438 -13.35 16.80 -9.94
C GLN A 438 -13.54 17.90 -10.99
N LEU A 439 -13.16 19.15 -10.66
CA LEU A 439 -13.19 20.26 -11.61
C LEU A 439 -12.31 19.99 -12.84
N SER A 440 -11.12 19.42 -12.64
CA SER A 440 -10.21 19.07 -13.73
C SER A 440 -10.76 17.94 -14.60
N LEU A 441 -11.33 16.90 -13.97
CA LEU A 441 -11.91 15.77 -14.68
C LEU A 441 -13.14 16.18 -15.49
N ASN A 442 -14.06 16.95 -14.90
CA ASN A 442 -15.25 17.46 -15.58
C ASN A 442 -14.87 18.36 -16.77
N LYS A 443 -13.84 19.19 -16.61
CA LYS A 443 -13.31 20.02 -17.69
C LYS A 443 -12.74 19.18 -18.84
N LEU A 444 -12.00 18.12 -18.53
CA LEU A 444 -11.51 17.19 -19.56
C LEU A 444 -12.65 16.47 -20.27
N GLN A 445 -13.62 15.96 -19.52
CA GLN A 445 -14.75 15.23 -20.09
C GLN A 445 -15.63 16.13 -20.97
N SER A 446 -15.79 17.40 -20.63
CA SER A 446 -16.61 18.35 -21.42
C SER A 446 -15.88 18.89 -22.65
N LEU A 447 -14.64 19.35 -22.51
CA LEU A 447 -13.92 20.05 -23.58
C LEU A 447 -13.11 19.11 -24.50
N TYR A 448 -12.76 17.92 -24.03
CA TYR A 448 -11.84 17.00 -24.72
C TYR A 448 -12.43 15.59 -24.89
N LYS A 449 -13.75 15.51 -25.09
CA LYS A 449 -14.43 14.26 -25.44
C LYS A 449 -13.80 13.63 -26.69
N GLU A 450 -13.58 12.31 -26.65
CA GLU A 450 -12.99 11.49 -27.73
C GLU A 450 -11.57 11.92 -28.14
N LYS A 451 -10.91 12.73 -27.32
CA LYS A 451 -9.50 13.07 -27.51
C LYS A 451 -8.60 12.01 -26.88
N ILE A 452 -7.34 11.99 -27.34
CA ILE A 452 -6.33 11.05 -26.88
C ILE A 452 -5.38 11.80 -25.95
N PHE A 453 -5.19 11.26 -24.76
CA PHE A 453 -4.29 11.82 -23.76
C PHE A 453 -3.11 10.90 -23.47
N PHE A 454 -1.92 11.47 -23.63
CA PHE A 454 -0.69 10.88 -23.13
C PHE A 454 -0.34 11.52 -21.77
N PHE A 455 -0.30 10.69 -20.73
CA PHE A 455 0.04 11.13 -19.38
C PHE A 455 1.52 10.93 -19.14
N VAL A 456 2.25 12.04 -19.06
CA VAL A 456 3.71 11.95 -19.03
C VAL A 456 4.27 11.55 -17.67
N HIS A 457 3.46 11.62 -16.62
CA HIS A 457 3.82 11.02 -15.34
C HIS A 457 2.58 10.50 -14.61
N PRO A 458 2.52 9.19 -14.27
CA PRO A 458 1.34 8.59 -13.63
C PRO A 458 0.93 9.28 -12.31
N ALA A 459 1.90 9.73 -11.51
CA ALA A 459 1.64 10.37 -10.21
C ALA A 459 1.47 11.90 -10.24
N PHE A 460 1.71 12.58 -11.36
CA PHE A 460 1.68 14.05 -11.43
C PHE A 460 0.77 14.62 -12.53
N GLY A 461 0.10 13.74 -13.29
CA GLY A 461 -0.97 14.12 -14.22
C GLY A 461 -2.26 14.43 -13.47
N LEU A 462 -3.37 13.80 -13.86
CA LEU A 462 -4.69 14.07 -13.28
C LEU A 462 -4.80 13.84 -11.76
N LYS A 463 -3.88 13.10 -11.13
CA LYS A 463 -3.99 12.60 -9.75
C LYS A 463 -5.22 11.70 -9.59
N LEU A 464 -5.29 10.67 -10.42
CA LEU A 464 -6.41 9.73 -10.45
C LEU A 464 -6.61 9.01 -9.10
N GLU A 465 -5.60 8.98 -8.22
CA GLU A 465 -5.76 8.51 -6.84
C GLU A 465 -6.87 9.24 -6.08
N ASN A 466 -7.24 10.46 -6.48
CA ASN A 466 -8.36 11.22 -5.88
C ASN A 466 -9.75 10.75 -6.34
N LEU A 467 -9.83 9.74 -7.21
CA LEU A 467 -11.10 9.11 -7.57
C LEU A 467 -11.79 8.54 -6.32
N ASP A 468 -13.09 8.75 -6.25
CA ASP A 468 -13.95 8.18 -5.22
C ASP A 468 -14.10 6.66 -5.43
N PRO A 469 -13.65 5.79 -4.50
CA PRO A 469 -13.69 4.34 -4.67
C PRO A 469 -15.10 3.73 -4.70
N LEU A 470 -16.14 4.48 -4.32
CA LEU A 470 -17.54 4.06 -4.38
C LEU A 470 -18.29 4.68 -5.57
N LYS A 471 -17.60 5.32 -6.51
CA LYS A 471 -18.22 5.82 -7.74
C LYS A 471 -17.55 5.20 -8.94
N LYS A 472 -18.38 4.86 -9.94
CA LYS A 472 -17.90 4.51 -11.27
C LYS A 472 -17.62 5.80 -12.05
N TYR A 473 -16.50 5.80 -12.77
CA TYR A 473 -16.12 6.89 -13.66
C TYR A 473 -15.97 6.35 -15.07
N HIS A 474 -16.74 6.91 -16.00
CA HIS A 474 -16.60 6.64 -17.43
C HIS A 474 -15.75 7.74 -18.05
N LEU A 475 -14.48 7.44 -18.29
CA LEU A 475 -13.60 8.35 -19.02
C LEU A 475 -14.01 8.33 -20.49
N ASN A 476 -14.43 9.47 -21.02
CA ASN A 476 -14.84 9.64 -22.41
C ASN A 476 -13.66 10.09 -23.30
N PHE A 477 -12.44 9.84 -22.84
CA PHE A 477 -11.19 10.10 -23.53
C PHE A 477 -10.29 8.89 -23.40
N GLU A 478 -9.44 8.66 -24.39
CA GLU A 478 -8.52 7.53 -24.38
C GLU A 478 -7.23 7.92 -23.67
N MET A 479 -6.77 7.07 -22.75
CA MET A 479 -5.54 7.26 -21.99
C MET A 479 -4.53 6.19 -22.38
N ILE A 480 -3.38 6.62 -22.88
CA ILE A 480 -2.24 5.72 -23.10
C ILE A 480 -1.59 5.42 -21.73
N PRO A 481 -1.54 4.15 -21.29
CA PRO A 481 -0.85 3.78 -20.06
C PRO A 481 0.63 4.19 -20.10
N ASN A 482 1.16 4.71 -19.00
CA ASN A 482 2.57 5.02 -18.84
C ASN A 482 3.08 4.50 -17.48
N GLY A 483 4.39 4.51 -17.26
CA GLY A 483 5.04 4.03 -16.05
C GLY A 483 4.94 2.51 -15.93
N THR A 484 4.31 2.01 -14.87
CA THR A 484 4.21 0.56 -14.64
C THR A 484 3.39 -0.14 -15.71
N GLY A 485 2.48 0.58 -16.39
CA GLY A 485 1.67 0.05 -17.47
C GLY A 485 2.37 -0.04 -18.83
N THR A 486 3.55 0.57 -19.00
CA THR A 486 4.28 0.57 -20.28
C THR A 486 4.64 -0.87 -20.69
N PHE A 487 4.46 -1.19 -21.97
CA PHE A 487 4.62 -2.54 -22.56
C PHE A 487 3.68 -3.62 -22.03
N SER A 488 2.68 -3.27 -21.20
CA SER A 488 1.65 -4.24 -20.82
C SER A 488 0.71 -4.56 -22.00
N PRO A 489 -0.03 -5.68 -21.97
CA PRO A 489 -1.08 -5.94 -22.96
C PRO A 489 -2.08 -4.79 -23.12
N ARG A 490 -2.39 -4.11 -22.01
CA ARG A 490 -3.24 -2.90 -22.02
C ARG A 490 -2.60 -1.73 -22.77
N PHE A 491 -1.28 -1.56 -22.65
CA PHE A 491 -0.55 -0.53 -23.38
C PHE A 491 -0.67 -0.75 -24.88
N TYR A 492 -0.38 -1.97 -25.37
CA TYR A 492 -0.51 -2.28 -26.80
C TYR A 492 -1.95 -2.21 -27.32
N ASN A 493 -2.95 -2.64 -26.54
CA ASN A 493 -4.36 -2.42 -26.89
C ASN A 493 -4.68 -0.92 -27.04
N SER A 494 -4.10 -0.06 -26.19
CA SER A 494 -4.28 1.39 -26.30
C SER A 494 -3.57 1.97 -27.54
N LEU A 495 -2.47 1.35 -28.01
CA LEU A 495 -1.78 1.74 -29.23
C LEU A 495 -2.54 1.32 -30.49
N GLU A 496 -3.13 0.13 -30.49
CA GLU A 496 -3.91 -0.39 -31.61
C GLU A 496 -5.11 0.54 -31.93
N LYS A 497 -5.77 1.06 -30.89
CA LYS A 497 -6.81 2.10 -31.03
C LYS A 497 -6.33 3.40 -31.69
N LEU A 498 -5.02 3.66 -31.64
CA LEU A 498 -4.37 4.80 -32.29
C LEU A 498 -3.88 4.48 -33.70
N GLY A 499 -4.08 3.24 -34.17
CA GLY A 499 -3.58 2.75 -35.44
C GLY A 499 -2.08 2.50 -35.47
N ILE A 500 -1.43 2.40 -34.30
CA ILE A 500 0.01 2.12 -34.19
C ILE A 500 0.26 0.80 -33.45
N LYS A 501 1.42 0.19 -33.71
CA LYS A 501 1.77 -1.13 -33.19
C LYS A 501 2.86 -1.07 -32.13
N THR A 502 3.68 -0.03 -32.14
CA THR A 502 4.84 0.08 -31.24
C THR A 502 4.86 1.42 -30.51
N GLY A 503 5.47 1.43 -29.34
CA GLY A 503 5.55 2.62 -28.49
C GLY A 503 6.42 3.71 -29.09
N TYR A 504 7.46 3.38 -29.87
CA TYR A 504 8.23 4.40 -30.58
C TYR A 504 7.41 5.17 -31.64
N GLU A 505 6.25 4.68 -32.08
CA GLU A 505 5.37 5.42 -33.00
C GLU A 505 4.52 6.49 -32.28
N ILE A 506 4.48 6.47 -30.94
CA ILE A 506 3.65 7.40 -30.14
C ILE A 506 4.02 8.85 -30.43
N ILE A 507 5.31 9.22 -30.42
CA ILE A 507 5.72 10.63 -30.58
C ILE A 507 5.30 11.19 -31.95
N PRO A 508 5.61 10.54 -33.08
CA PRO A 508 5.08 10.95 -34.38
C PRO A 508 3.57 11.14 -34.40
N VAL A 509 2.80 10.19 -33.82
CA VAL A 509 1.35 10.29 -33.74
C VAL A 509 0.90 11.48 -32.88
N LEU A 510 1.51 11.71 -31.72
CA LEU A 510 1.17 12.84 -30.86
C LEU A 510 1.44 14.20 -31.53
N ILE A 511 2.41 14.27 -32.44
CA ILE A 511 2.74 15.49 -33.19
C ILE A 511 1.75 15.70 -34.35
N ASN A 512 1.44 14.64 -35.09
CA ASN A 512 0.66 14.73 -36.32
C ASN A 512 -0.86 14.65 -36.09
N ASN A 513 -1.31 14.10 -34.95
CA ASN A 513 -2.72 13.93 -34.65
C ASN A 513 -3.30 15.20 -33.99
N PRO A 514 -4.27 15.90 -34.61
CA PRO A 514 -4.85 17.11 -34.04
C PRO A 514 -5.65 16.85 -32.75
N ASN A 515 -6.04 15.61 -32.48
CA ASN A 515 -6.81 15.18 -31.32
C ASN A 515 -5.94 14.60 -30.19
N ALA A 516 -4.62 14.60 -30.35
CA ALA A 516 -3.69 14.13 -29.34
C ALA A 516 -3.19 15.28 -28.45
N TYR A 517 -3.21 15.04 -27.14
CA TYR A 517 -2.79 15.99 -26.12
C TYR A 517 -1.93 15.32 -25.05
N ILE A 518 -1.19 16.15 -24.34
CA ILE A 518 -0.26 15.74 -23.30
C ILE A 518 -0.67 16.38 -21.99
N ILE A 519 -0.79 15.58 -20.92
CA ILE A 519 -1.04 16.09 -19.56
C ILE A 519 0.24 15.97 -18.73
N ALA A 520 0.71 17.12 -18.25
CA ALA A 520 1.95 17.25 -17.46
C ALA A 520 1.74 18.16 -16.23
N PRO A 521 2.59 18.09 -15.20
CA PRO A 521 2.54 19.02 -14.07
C PRO A 521 3.01 20.44 -14.47
N SER A 522 2.32 21.49 -14.01
CA SER A 522 2.69 22.90 -14.30
C SER A 522 4.05 23.32 -13.72
N LYS A 523 4.42 22.80 -12.53
CA LYS A 523 5.53 23.33 -11.72
C LYS A 523 6.91 22.71 -11.98
N LYS A 524 7.09 21.90 -13.03
CA LYS A 524 8.39 21.26 -13.33
C LYS A 524 8.87 21.63 -14.74
N ASN A 525 9.48 22.80 -14.89
CA ASN A 525 10.15 23.19 -16.16
C ASN A 525 11.21 22.17 -16.58
N ASP A 526 11.89 21.54 -15.62
CA ASP A 526 12.87 20.47 -15.89
C ASP A 526 12.25 19.28 -16.62
N PHE A 527 10.99 18.98 -16.33
CA PHE A 527 10.27 17.88 -16.95
C PHE A 527 10.09 18.11 -18.45
N LEU A 528 9.56 19.28 -18.81
CA LEU A 528 9.27 19.59 -20.20
C LEU A 528 10.56 19.69 -21.02
N THR A 529 11.61 20.22 -20.41
CA THR A 529 12.96 20.27 -21.00
C THR A 529 13.51 18.87 -21.25
N LEU A 530 13.44 17.96 -20.27
CA LEU A 530 13.85 16.56 -20.46
C LEU A 530 13.05 15.88 -21.58
N PHE A 531 11.74 16.11 -21.62
CA PHE A 531 10.88 15.54 -22.64
C PHE A 531 11.22 16.03 -24.05
N LEU A 532 11.37 17.35 -24.22
CA LEU A 532 11.75 17.94 -25.51
C LEU A 532 13.14 17.50 -25.96
N ASN A 533 14.09 17.42 -25.04
CA ASN A 533 15.43 16.91 -25.33
C ASN A 533 15.39 15.45 -25.76
N TYR A 534 14.55 14.63 -25.11
CA TYR A 534 14.32 13.24 -25.52
C TYR A 534 13.73 13.14 -26.93
N ILE A 535 12.71 13.94 -27.25
CA ILE A 535 12.11 13.95 -28.60
C ILE A 535 13.16 14.33 -29.65
N MET A 536 13.89 15.42 -29.42
CA MET A 536 14.89 15.92 -30.36
C MET A 536 16.02 14.91 -30.58
N ALA A 537 16.53 14.30 -29.50
CA ALA A 537 17.64 13.35 -29.59
C ALA A 537 17.26 12.04 -30.29
N ASN A 538 16.02 11.56 -30.09
CA ASN A 538 15.64 10.20 -30.50
C ASN A 538 14.79 10.14 -31.76
N TYR A 539 14.08 11.21 -32.08
CA TYR A 539 13.21 11.28 -33.25
C TYR A 539 13.75 12.25 -34.31
N GLN A 540 14.75 13.07 -33.97
CA GLN A 540 15.26 14.14 -34.83
C GLN A 540 14.18 15.16 -35.24
N ILE A 541 13.07 15.23 -34.49
CA ILE A 541 11.97 16.15 -34.75
C ILE A 541 12.14 17.38 -33.87
N LYS A 542 12.30 18.55 -34.50
CA LYS A 542 12.18 19.84 -33.79
C LYS A 542 10.69 20.12 -33.57
N CYS A 543 10.28 20.13 -32.31
CA CYS A 543 8.92 20.46 -31.92
C CYS A 543 8.89 21.68 -30.98
N LYS A 544 7.76 22.38 -30.99
CA LYS A 544 7.40 23.38 -29.98
C LYS A 544 6.25 22.82 -29.15
N VAL A 545 6.30 23.07 -27.85
CA VAL A 545 5.20 22.75 -26.95
C VAL A 545 4.33 23.98 -26.84
N VAL A 546 3.04 23.83 -27.13
CA VAL A 546 2.05 24.87 -26.94
C VAL A 546 1.22 24.52 -25.71
N LEU A 547 1.19 25.43 -24.74
CA LEU A 547 0.24 25.35 -23.64
C LEU A 547 -1.16 25.60 -24.19
N ILE A 548 -2.02 24.59 -24.10
CA ILE A 548 -3.41 24.69 -24.53
C ILE A 548 -4.28 25.16 -23.37
N ASP A 549 -4.04 24.60 -22.18
CA ASP A 549 -4.92 24.82 -21.04
C ASP A 549 -4.24 24.51 -19.71
N GLN A 550 -4.83 25.01 -18.62
CA GLN A 550 -4.46 24.71 -17.24
C GLN A 550 -5.65 24.11 -16.49
N LEU A 551 -5.39 23.04 -15.76
CA LEU A 551 -6.36 22.32 -14.95
C LEU A 551 -6.32 22.81 -13.49
N ALA A 552 -7.46 22.71 -12.80
CA ALA A 552 -7.62 23.18 -11.42
C ALA A 552 -6.71 22.44 -10.42
N ASN A 553 -6.32 21.19 -10.73
CA ASN A 553 -5.39 20.39 -9.94
C ASN A 553 -3.91 20.82 -10.09
N GLY A 554 -3.64 21.83 -10.93
CA GLY A 554 -2.31 22.36 -11.23
C GLY A 554 -1.59 21.64 -12.38
N SER A 555 -2.23 20.72 -13.08
CA SER A 555 -1.70 20.13 -14.32
C SER A 555 -1.93 21.07 -15.52
N VAL A 556 -1.17 20.89 -16.57
CA VAL A 556 -1.29 21.60 -17.84
C VAL A 556 -1.59 20.63 -18.98
N ILE A 557 -2.39 21.09 -19.93
CA ILE A 557 -2.65 20.42 -21.20
C ILE A 557 -1.76 21.05 -22.24
N LEU A 558 -0.95 20.22 -22.88
CA LEU A 558 0.06 20.61 -23.83
C LEU A 558 -0.22 19.95 -25.18
N LYS A 559 0.18 20.63 -26.25
CA LYS A 559 0.17 20.07 -27.60
C LYS A 559 1.55 20.21 -28.23
N LEU A 560 2.04 19.13 -28.82
CA LEU A 560 3.25 19.18 -29.63
C LEU A 560 2.88 19.72 -31.02
N LYS A 561 3.66 20.67 -31.52
CA LYS A 561 3.59 21.12 -32.91
C LYS A 561 4.97 20.99 -33.55
N PRO A 562 5.07 20.56 -34.81
CA PRO A 562 6.32 20.68 -35.55
C PRO A 562 6.76 22.15 -35.57
N LYS A 563 8.07 22.39 -35.43
CA LYS A 563 8.66 23.73 -35.56
C LYS A 563 8.85 24.11 -37.00
#